data_AF-A0A316ZDF4-F1
#
_entry.id   AF-A0A316ZDF4-F1
#
_cell.length_a   1.000
_cell.length_b   1.000
_cell.length_c   1.000
_cell.angle_alpha   90.00
_cell.angle_beta   90.00
_cell.angle_gamma   90.00
#
_symmetry.space_group_name_H-M   'P 1'
#
loop_
_entity.id
_entity.type
_entity.pdbx_description
1 polymer ?
#
loop_
_entity_poly.entity_id
_entity_poly.type
_entity_poly.pdbx_seq_one_letter_code
_entity_poly.pdbx_strand_id
1 'polypeptide(L)'
;MARLSELPAAVPRPTAPLAFLGAFAIVFGLTLRHLAFNFINPGDFYAQLAHLDTPALYRDIGVAPGAWPENEAGRIFGSLVFFFRDMLRLPRADGLILILASVFAPLITFQTLESLKQGRHALLHPALFALSAALGQVILIGAASNILWVPVYAYTRWQETSKKTVDIHPLPSPARWAVHTGTTTTLLTALTFLPMLLPSTGPDSGNFLLPNVVFQAYPLLYVILFFLPLSRQSDKPRAAAADSYRLLSVLLIAPWWAGVYKYGPVVLAAWRRGGFTHDGYHVLTLDMIGGMVAAYLMVLIDSYADEARVKATGERVHHRRFFFEEIFGLMGLLTLGPGAAFALYFRRREHLAERARLGLKDE
;
A
#
# COMPACT_ATOMS: atom_id res chain seq x y z
N MET A 1 33.18 -17.71 -1.61
CA MET A 1 32.55 -16.37 -1.53
C MET A 1 33.26 -15.47 -2.53
N ALA A 2 32.61 -15.09 -3.63
CA ALA A 2 33.12 -14.03 -4.48
C ALA A 2 33.15 -12.74 -3.65
N ARG A 3 34.32 -12.10 -3.51
CA ARG A 3 34.43 -10.80 -2.86
C ARG A 3 33.74 -9.80 -3.78
N LEU A 4 32.58 -9.30 -3.36
CA LEU A 4 31.97 -8.11 -3.95
C LEU A 4 33.03 -7.01 -3.90
N SER A 5 33.53 -6.59 -5.07
CA SER A 5 34.56 -5.55 -5.17
C SER A 5 34.05 -4.27 -4.51
N GLU A 6 34.88 -3.62 -3.69
CA GLU A 6 34.54 -2.32 -3.12
C GLU A 6 34.11 -1.34 -4.21
N LEU A 7 33.06 -0.55 -3.94
CA LEU A 7 32.60 0.45 -4.91
C LEU A 7 33.71 1.48 -5.17
N PRO A 8 33.89 1.93 -6.43
CA PRO A 8 34.76 3.06 -6.71
C PRO A 8 34.33 4.29 -5.90
N ALA A 9 35.29 5.14 -5.52
CA ALA A 9 35.08 6.26 -4.60
C ALA A 9 33.99 7.26 -5.03
N ALA A 10 33.61 7.26 -6.32
CA ALA A 10 32.52 8.04 -6.87
C ALA A 10 31.55 7.16 -7.68
N VAL A 11 30.49 6.69 -7.03
CA VAL A 11 29.34 6.08 -7.71
C VAL A 11 28.37 7.21 -8.11
N PRO A 12 28.09 7.42 -9.41
CA PRO A 12 27.11 8.42 -9.81
C PRO A 12 25.73 8.04 -9.27
N ARG A 13 25.21 8.88 -8.38
CA ARG A 13 23.88 8.68 -7.78
C ARG A 13 22.79 8.97 -8.82
N PRO A 14 21.69 8.21 -8.84
CA PRO A 14 20.52 8.51 -9.67
C PRO A 14 19.71 9.68 -9.07
N THR A 15 20.38 10.82 -8.80
CA THR A 15 19.80 11.96 -8.08
C THR A 15 18.61 12.55 -8.81
N ALA A 16 18.77 12.92 -10.09
CA ALA A 16 17.71 13.53 -10.88
C ALA A 16 16.44 12.66 -10.98
N PRO A 17 16.50 11.36 -11.38
CA PRO A 17 15.30 10.54 -11.46
C PRO A 17 14.67 10.27 -10.08
N LEU A 18 15.45 10.02 -9.02
CA LEU A 18 14.86 9.77 -7.69
C LEU A 18 14.24 11.03 -7.07
N ALA A 19 14.85 12.20 -7.25
CA ALA A 19 14.27 13.48 -6.82
C ALA A 19 12.97 13.78 -7.59
N PHE A 20 12.96 13.55 -8.90
CA PHE A 20 11.76 13.70 -9.72
C PHE A 20 10.63 12.77 -9.27
N LEU A 21 10.91 11.48 -9.07
CA LEU A 21 9.89 10.51 -8.65
C LEU A 21 9.34 10.85 -7.25
N GLY A 22 10.19 11.29 -6.32
CA GLY A 22 9.75 11.75 -5.00
C GLY A 22 8.87 13.00 -5.08
N ALA A 23 9.28 14.02 -5.85
CA ALA A 23 8.48 15.24 -6.03
C ALA A 23 7.15 14.97 -6.76
N PHE A 24 7.19 14.16 -7.81
CA PHE A 24 5.99 13.72 -8.53
C PHE A 24 5.01 13.00 -7.61
N ALA A 25 5.50 12.10 -6.74
CA ALA A 25 4.64 11.42 -5.77
C ALA A 25 3.91 12.42 -4.85
N ILE A 26 4.63 13.40 -4.31
CA ILE A 26 4.03 14.43 -3.43
C ILE A 26 2.95 15.21 -4.18
N VAL A 27 3.27 15.75 -5.37
CA VAL A 27 2.31 16.52 -6.17
C VAL A 27 1.10 15.65 -6.51
N PHE A 28 1.32 14.42 -6.97
CA PHE A 28 0.26 13.49 -7.31
C PHE A 28 -0.65 13.17 -6.11
N GLY A 29 -0.08 12.89 -4.94
CA GLY A 29 -0.84 12.62 -3.72
C GLY A 29 -1.65 13.83 -3.24
N LEU A 30 -1.08 15.03 -3.31
CA LEU A 30 -1.80 16.28 -2.99
C LEU A 30 -2.94 16.55 -3.99
N THR A 31 -2.71 16.33 -5.29
CA THR A 31 -3.73 16.44 -6.32
C THR A 31 -4.84 15.42 -6.10
N LEU A 32 -4.51 14.17 -5.78
CA LEU A 32 -5.48 13.11 -5.52
C LEU A 32 -6.36 13.44 -4.31
N ARG A 33 -5.75 13.91 -3.21
CA ARG A 33 -6.49 14.45 -2.07
C ARG A 33 -7.39 15.60 -2.51
N HIS A 34 -6.87 16.56 -3.26
CA HIS A 34 -7.67 17.70 -3.69
C HIS A 34 -8.87 17.27 -4.55
N LEU A 35 -8.66 16.36 -5.51
CA LEU A 35 -9.72 15.82 -6.37
C LEU A 35 -10.74 15.00 -5.59
N ALA A 36 -10.33 14.21 -4.62
CA ALA A 36 -11.25 13.41 -3.81
C ALA A 36 -12.19 14.27 -2.94
N PHE A 37 -11.69 15.39 -2.41
CA PHE A 37 -12.43 16.21 -1.45
C PHE A 37 -13.02 17.51 -2.02
N ASN A 38 -12.57 18.00 -3.18
CA ASN A 38 -12.98 19.32 -3.70
C ASN A 38 -13.42 19.32 -5.17
N PHE A 39 -13.17 18.26 -5.95
CA PHE A 39 -13.41 18.29 -7.39
C PHE A 39 -14.32 17.13 -7.82
N ILE A 40 -15.43 17.51 -8.48
CA ILE A 40 -16.52 16.69 -9.02
C ILE A 40 -17.64 16.46 -8.01
N ASN A 41 -18.79 17.06 -8.34
CA ASN A 41 -20.12 17.06 -7.70
C ASN A 41 -20.12 16.68 -6.22
N PRO A 42 -20.44 17.60 -5.29
CA PRO A 42 -20.89 17.16 -3.98
C PRO A 42 -22.17 16.36 -4.21
N GLY A 43 -22.06 15.03 -4.25
CA GLY A 43 -23.21 14.18 -4.06
C GLY A 43 -23.75 14.38 -2.66
N ASP A 44 -24.77 13.58 -2.35
CA ASP A 44 -25.53 13.72 -1.12
C ASP A 44 -24.66 13.61 0.14
N PHE A 45 -23.49 12.97 0.12
CA PHE A 45 -22.69 12.69 1.30
C PHE A 45 -22.17 13.96 2.01
N TYR A 46 -21.41 14.80 1.31
CA TYR A 46 -20.84 16.01 1.94
C TYR A 46 -21.93 17.02 2.28
N ALA A 47 -23.01 17.07 1.49
CA ALA A 47 -24.19 17.86 1.80
C ALA A 47 -24.89 17.36 3.08
N GLN A 48 -25.15 16.05 3.19
CA GLN A 48 -25.74 15.41 4.38
C GLN A 48 -24.87 15.65 5.62
N LEU A 49 -23.55 15.45 5.51
CA LEU A 49 -22.63 15.64 6.62
C LEU A 49 -22.55 17.11 7.06
N ALA A 50 -22.65 18.07 6.13
CA ALA A 50 -22.66 19.49 6.45
C ALA A 50 -23.91 19.91 7.25
N HIS A 51 -25.03 19.20 7.08
CA HIS A 51 -26.28 19.47 7.79
C HIS A 51 -26.38 18.78 9.16
N LEU A 52 -25.49 17.84 9.48
CA LEU A 52 -25.47 17.15 10.78
C LEU A 52 -24.51 17.85 11.75
N ASP A 53 -25.04 18.23 12.91
CA ASP A 53 -24.19 18.52 14.07
C ASP A 53 -23.60 17.21 14.64
N THR A 54 -22.56 17.31 15.48
CA THR A 54 -21.87 16.13 16.03
C THR A 54 -22.83 15.18 16.77
N PRO A 55 -23.76 15.66 17.61
CA PRO A 55 -24.74 14.77 18.26
C PRO A 55 -25.71 14.09 17.28
N ALA A 56 -26.18 14.79 16.23
CA ALA A 56 -27.03 14.18 15.21
C ALA A 56 -26.29 13.12 14.40
N LEU A 57 -25.03 13.40 14.02
CA LEU A 57 -24.16 12.42 13.37
C LEU A 57 -24.01 11.15 14.22
N TYR A 58 -23.72 11.29 15.51
CA TYR A 58 -23.56 10.16 16.43
C TYR A 58 -24.83 9.35 16.59
N ARG A 59 -25.98 10.01 16.75
CA ARG A 59 -27.27 9.33 16.81
C ARG A 59 -27.53 8.54 15.54
N ASP A 60 -27.23 9.15 14.40
CA ASP A 60 -27.46 8.54 13.11
C ASP A 60 -26.58 7.29 12.90
N ILE A 61 -25.31 7.30 13.33
CA ILE A 61 -24.43 6.10 13.30
C ILE A 61 -24.64 5.13 14.47
N GLY A 62 -25.63 5.36 15.34
CA GLY A 62 -25.96 4.46 16.45
C GLY A 62 -25.03 4.56 17.68
N VAL A 63 -24.32 5.68 17.83
CA VAL A 63 -23.50 5.96 19.02
C VAL A 63 -24.38 6.54 20.12
N ALA A 64 -24.27 5.97 21.33
CA ALA A 64 -25.01 6.44 22.49
C ALA A 64 -24.57 7.85 22.92
N PRO A 65 -25.48 8.70 23.45
CA PRO A 65 -25.13 10.04 23.94
C PRO A 65 -24.00 9.99 24.97
N GLY A 66 -23.00 10.87 24.83
CA GLY A 66 -21.85 10.95 25.73
C GLY A 66 -20.83 9.79 25.64
N ALA A 67 -21.05 8.80 24.77
CA ALA A 67 -20.11 7.68 24.63
C ALA A 67 -18.80 8.11 23.95
N TRP A 68 -18.87 9.06 23.00
CA TRP A 68 -17.74 9.57 22.22
C TRP A 68 -17.53 11.06 22.46
N PRO A 69 -16.29 11.58 22.31
CA PRO A 69 -16.01 13.00 22.51
C PRO A 69 -16.74 13.86 21.48
N GLU A 70 -17.37 14.95 21.90
CA GLU A 70 -18.11 15.89 21.01
C GLU A 70 -17.23 17.04 20.49
N ASN A 71 -15.93 16.78 20.34
CA ASN A 71 -14.96 17.73 19.79
C ASN A 71 -14.68 17.45 18.29
N GLU A 72 -13.80 18.24 17.67
CA GLU A 72 -13.44 18.09 16.26
C GLU A 72 -12.90 16.70 15.92
N ALA A 73 -12.05 16.13 16.78
CA ALA A 73 -11.50 14.79 16.58
C ALA A 73 -12.60 13.71 16.57
N GLY A 74 -13.56 13.81 17.50
CA GLY A 74 -14.72 12.94 17.52
C GLY A 74 -15.60 13.10 16.28
N ARG A 75 -15.83 14.35 15.83
CA ARG A 75 -16.57 14.62 14.60
C ARG A 75 -15.89 14.02 13.37
N ILE A 76 -14.57 14.15 13.23
CA ILE A 76 -13.80 13.52 12.15
C ILE A 76 -13.99 12.00 12.19
N PHE A 77 -13.81 11.38 13.36
CA PHE A 77 -13.97 9.95 13.52
C PHE A 77 -15.40 9.46 13.18
N GLY A 78 -16.43 10.15 13.68
CA GLY A 78 -17.83 9.88 13.33
C GLY A 78 -18.11 10.03 11.84
N SER A 79 -17.48 11.01 11.18
CA SER A 79 -17.63 11.24 9.74
C SER A 79 -17.03 10.09 8.93
N LEU A 80 -15.92 9.50 9.37
CA LEU A 80 -15.33 8.31 8.74
C LEU A 80 -16.26 7.09 8.88
N VAL A 81 -16.80 6.87 10.08
CA VAL A 81 -17.75 5.77 10.31
C VAL A 81 -19.00 5.93 9.44
N PHE A 82 -19.55 7.15 9.38
CA PHE A 82 -20.69 7.48 8.54
C PHE A 82 -20.38 7.27 7.04
N PHE A 83 -19.21 7.73 6.56
CA PHE A 83 -18.75 7.53 5.18
C PHE A 83 -18.71 6.05 4.79
N PHE A 84 -18.05 5.21 5.58
CA PHE A 84 -17.95 3.79 5.23
C PHE A 84 -19.30 3.07 5.32
N ARG A 85 -20.20 3.50 6.21
CA ARG A 85 -21.57 2.95 6.25
C ARG A 85 -22.32 3.27 4.97
N ASP A 86 -22.34 4.55 4.59
CA ASP A 86 -23.09 5.00 3.42
C ASP A 86 -22.51 4.41 2.13
N MET A 87 -21.19 4.39 2.00
CA MET A 87 -20.48 3.77 0.90
C MET A 87 -20.82 2.28 0.76
N LEU A 88 -20.87 1.52 1.85
CA LEU A 88 -21.19 0.09 1.80
C LEU A 88 -22.66 -0.21 1.50
N ARG A 89 -23.57 0.77 1.63
CA ARG A 89 -24.96 0.65 1.16
C ARG A 89 -25.07 0.76 -0.36
N LEU A 90 -24.07 1.33 -1.01
CA LEU A 90 -24.13 1.55 -2.45
C LEU A 90 -24.11 0.22 -3.22
N PRO A 91 -24.89 0.08 -4.31
CA PRO A 91 -24.97 -1.17 -5.07
C PRO A 91 -23.61 -1.61 -5.61
N ARG A 92 -23.10 -2.78 -5.22
CA ARG A 92 -21.80 -3.32 -5.69
C ARG A 92 -20.56 -2.63 -5.11
N ALA A 93 -20.70 -1.92 -3.99
CA ALA A 93 -19.57 -1.38 -3.22
C ALA A 93 -18.60 -2.47 -2.73
N ASP A 94 -19.14 -3.65 -2.42
CA ASP A 94 -18.36 -4.85 -2.09
C ASP A 94 -17.34 -5.20 -3.19
N GLY A 95 -17.68 -5.02 -4.47
CA GLY A 95 -16.76 -5.20 -5.58
C GLY A 95 -15.57 -4.24 -5.57
N LEU A 96 -15.81 -2.97 -5.26
CA LEU A 96 -14.77 -1.95 -5.13
C LEU A 96 -13.83 -2.26 -3.96
N ILE A 97 -14.39 -2.69 -2.82
CA ILE A 97 -13.60 -3.11 -1.65
C ILE A 97 -12.68 -4.29 -1.99
N LEU A 98 -13.15 -5.29 -2.73
CA LEU A 98 -12.31 -6.42 -3.16
C LEU A 98 -11.17 -5.98 -4.08
N ILE A 99 -11.43 -5.01 -4.98
CA ILE A 99 -10.39 -4.43 -5.83
C ILE A 99 -9.36 -3.67 -4.97
N LEU A 100 -9.82 -2.82 -4.05
CA LEU A 100 -8.94 -2.06 -3.15
C LEU A 100 -8.06 -2.99 -2.33
N ALA A 101 -8.64 -4.01 -1.71
CA ALA A 101 -7.90 -5.02 -0.95
C ALA A 101 -6.83 -5.68 -1.83
N SER A 102 -7.14 -5.95 -3.10
CA SER A 102 -6.20 -6.54 -4.05
C SER A 102 -5.04 -5.60 -4.40
N VAL A 103 -5.30 -4.29 -4.57
CA VAL A 103 -4.27 -3.30 -4.89
C VAL A 103 -3.40 -2.98 -3.66
N PHE A 104 -4.01 -2.80 -2.49
CA PHE A 104 -3.33 -2.32 -1.30
C PHE A 104 -2.62 -3.43 -0.51
N ALA A 105 -3.11 -4.68 -0.50
CA ALA A 105 -2.45 -5.75 0.24
C ALA A 105 -0.97 -5.95 -0.12
N PRO A 106 -0.55 -6.00 -1.40
CA PRO A 106 0.87 -6.14 -1.74
C PRO A 106 1.68 -4.88 -1.43
N LEU A 107 1.07 -3.70 -1.55
CA LEU A 107 1.69 -2.43 -1.14
C LEU A 107 1.98 -2.40 0.36
N ILE A 108 0.97 -2.68 1.17
CA ILE A 108 1.05 -2.76 2.63
C ILE A 108 2.05 -3.83 3.07
N THR A 109 2.01 -5.02 2.43
CA THR A 109 2.94 -6.11 2.73
C THR A 109 4.37 -5.67 2.44
N PHE A 110 4.60 -5.01 1.30
CA PHE A 110 5.91 -4.49 0.96
C PHE A 110 6.41 -3.45 1.96
N GLN A 111 5.61 -2.43 2.26
CA GLN A 111 5.97 -1.37 3.21
C GLN A 111 6.29 -1.98 4.59
N THR A 112 5.48 -2.94 5.03
CA THR A 112 5.68 -3.69 6.26
C THR A 112 6.98 -4.46 6.26
N LEU A 113 7.21 -5.35 5.29
CA LEU A 113 8.40 -6.20 5.26
C LEU A 113 9.67 -5.39 5.03
N GLU A 114 9.61 -4.35 4.21
CA GLU A 114 10.72 -3.44 3.95
C GLU A 114 11.10 -2.68 5.23
N SER A 115 10.13 -2.26 6.04
CA SER A 115 10.38 -1.55 7.31
C SER A 115 11.05 -2.41 8.38
N LEU A 116 10.89 -3.74 8.29
CA LEU A 116 11.47 -4.71 9.21
C LEU A 116 12.87 -5.17 8.79
N LYS A 117 13.35 -4.75 7.60
CA LYS A 117 14.68 -5.14 7.13
C LYS A 117 15.77 -4.45 7.92
N GLN A 118 16.84 -5.17 8.15
CA GLN A 118 17.97 -4.66 8.88
C GLN A 118 18.88 -3.79 8.04
N GLY A 119 19.55 -2.82 8.68
CA GLY A 119 20.41 -1.87 8.00
C GLY A 119 19.65 -0.86 7.14
N ARG A 120 18.31 -0.89 7.17
CA ARG A 120 17.45 0.12 6.57
C ARG A 120 17.63 1.45 7.29
N HIS A 121 17.44 2.52 6.52
CA HIS A 121 17.45 3.87 7.06
C HIS A 121 16.33 4.03 8.09
N ALA A 122 16.59 4.75 9.19
CA ALA A 122 15.64 4.94 10.29
C ALA A 122 14.31 5.60 9.85
N LEU A 123 14.31 6.30 8.71
CA LEU A 123 13.08 6.86 8.14
C LEU A 123 12.12 5.78 7.60
N LEU A 124 12.59 4.61 7.19
CA LEU A 124 11.73 3.48 6.78
C LEU A 124 11.29 2.62 7.97
N HIS A 125 11.29 3.16 9.19
CA HIS A 125 10.83 2.44 10.38
C HIS A 125 9.32 2.11 10.29
N PRO A 126 8.84 1.02 10.92
CA PRO A 126 7.41 0.71 10.96
C PRO A 126 6.53 1.86 11.47
N ALA A 127 7.09 2.78 12.26
CA ALA A 127 6.40 4.00 12.72
C ALA A 127 5.99 4.95 11.59
N LEU A 128 6.83 5.10 10.56
CA LEU A 128 6.48 5.90 9.39
C LEU A 128 5.31 5.25 8.65
N PHE A 129 5.31 3.93 8.53
CA PHE A 129 4.24 3.21 7.88
C PHE A 129 2.93 3.33 8.67
N ALA A 130 2.96 3.14 9.98
CA ALA A 130 1.79 3.34 10.84
C ALA A 130 1.24 4.77 10.74
N LEU A 131 2.12 5.78 10.68
CA LEU A 131 1.73 7.17 10.43
C LEU A 131 1.08 7.35 9.05
N SER A 132 1.66 6.73 8.01
CA SER A 132 1.09 6.75 6.65
C SER A 132 -0.28 6.07 6.61
N ALA A 133 -0.47 4.97 7.33
CA ALA A 133 -1.74 4.25 7.42
C ALA A 133 -2.79 5.06 8.19
N ALA A 134 -2.42 5.68 9.31
CA ALA A 134 -3.29 6.56 10.09
C ALA A 134 -3.71 7.80 9.28
N LEU A 135 -2.75 8.43 8.60
CA LEU A 135 -3.04 9.53 7.68
C LEU A 135 -3.95 9.05 6.52
N GLY A 136 -3.73 7.83 6.03
CA GLY A 136 -4.54 7.20 5.00
C GLY A 136 -6.03 7.07 5.34
N GLN A 137 -6.38 6.93 6.62
CA GLN A 137 -7.79 6.94 7.04
C GLN A 137 -8.46 8.30 6.83
N VAL A 138 -7.70 9.38 6.91
CA VAL A 138 -8.24 10.74 6.80
C VAL A 138 -8.21 11.26 5.36
N ILE A 139 -7.13 10.99 4.62
CA ILE A 139 -6.90 11.59 3.30
C ILE A 139 -6.79 10.58 2.16
N LEU A 140 -7.11 9.30 2.39
CA LEU A 140 -6.94 8.16 1.47
C LEU A 140 -5.53 7.51 1.55
N ILE A 141 -5.48 6.18 1.54
CA ILE A 141 -4.24 5.41 1.74
C ILE A 141 -3.26 5.63 0.59
N GLY A 142 -3.77 5.68 -0.64
CA GLY A 142 -3.05 5.99 -1.86
C GLY A 142 -2.49 7.42 -1.85
N ALA A 143 -3.26 8.42 -1.39
CA ALA A 143 -2.74 9.78 -1.23
C ALA A 143 -1.63 9.83 -0.17
N ALA A 144 -1.88 9.28 1.01
CA ALA A 144 -0.93 9.27 2.12
C ALA A 144 0.38 8.56 1.77
N SER A 145 0.30 7.42 1.08
CA SER A 145 1.47 6.68 0.60
C SER A 145 2.33 7.49 -0.36
N ASN A 146 1.69 8.24 -1.28
CA ASN A 146 2.40 9.08 -2.25
C ASN A 146 2.99 10.36 -1.60
N ILE A 147 2.33 10.92 -0.59
CA ILE A 147 2.81 12.12 0.12
C ILE A 147 3.97 11.78 1.08
N LEU A 148 3.87 10.64 1.78
CA LEU A 148 4.77 10.34 2.90
C LEU A 148 5.73 9.20 2.57
N TRP A 149 5.23 8.03 2.21
CA TRP A 149 6.06 6.83 2.09
C TRP A 149 6.96 6.83 0.85
N VAL A 150 6.40 7.09 -0.34
CA VAL A 150 7.14 7.05 -1.62
C VAL A 150 8.32 8.03 -1.64
N PRO A 151 8.19 9.29 -1.19
CA PRO A 151 9.32 10.23 -1.17
C PRO A 151 10.42 9.81 -0.19
N VAL A 152 10.05 9.30 0.99
CA VAL A 152 11.02 8.73 1.94
C VAL A 152 11.71 7.51 1.33
N TYR A 153 10.96 6.66 0.62
CA TYR A 153 11.54 5.52 -0.10
C TYR A 153 12.55 5.99 -1.15
N ALA A 154 12.19 6.97 -1.99
CA ALA A 154 13.11 7.54 -3.00
C ALA A 154 14.39 8.10 -2.36
N TYR A 155 14.26 8.86 -1.28
CA TYR A 155 15.39 9.44 -0.55
C TYR A 155 16.31 8.38 0.06
N THR A 156 15.74 7.38 0.71
CA THR A 156 16.53 6.33 1.36
C THR A 156 17.23 5.45 0.33
N ARG A 157 16.58 5.14 -0.80
CA ARG A 157 17.23 4.45 -1.92
C ARG A 157 18.34 5.28 -2.55
N TRP A 158 18.14 6.60 -2.71
CA TRP A 158 19.21 7.51 -3.14
C TRP A 158 20.42 7.46 -2.21
N GLN A 159 20.23 7.50 -0.89
CA GLN A 159 21.34 7.38 0.05
C GLN A 159 22.04 6.02 -0.03
N GLU A 160 21.27 4.93 -0.12
CA GLU A 160 21.81 3.57 -0.20
C GLU A 160 22.65 3.34 -1.46
N THR A 161 22.33 3.97 -2.58
CA THR A 161 23.17 3.90 -3.80
C THR A 161 24.58 4.46 -3.61
N SER A 162 24.81 5.24 -2.54
CA SER A 162 26.07 5.92 -2.28
C SER A 162 26.95 5.30 -1.19
N LYS A 163 26.47 4.26 -0.50
CA LYS A 163 27.25 3.55 0.52
C LYS A 163 28.37 2.77 -0.16
N LYS A 164 29.59 2.79 0.41
CA LYS A 164 30.77 2.07 -0.13
C LYS A 164 30.62 0.54 -0.08
N THR A 165 29.79 0.01 0.82
CA THR A 165 29.51 -1.42 0.91
C THR A 165 28.59 -1.87 -0.23
N VAL A 166 29.01 -2.88 -0.97
CA VAL A 166 28.16 -3.56 -1.95
C VAL A 166 27.16 -4.44 -1.20
N ASP A 167 26.11 -3.82 -0.67
CA ASP A 167 25.00 -4.60 -0.11
C ASP A 167 24.14 -5.10 -1.28
N ILE A 168 23.95 -6.40 -1.46
CA ILE A 168 23.06 -6.93 -2.51
C ILE A 168 21.64 -6.45 -2.22
N HIS A 169 21.02 -5.72 -3.15
CA HIS A 169 19.67 -5.19 -2.98
C HIS A 169 18.58 -6.15 -3.50
N PRO A 170 17.39 -6.17 -2.86
CA PRO A 170 17.04 -5.42 -1.63
C PRO A 170 17.87 -5.89 -0.43
N LEU A 171 17.90 -5.13 0.67
CA LEU A 171 18.62 -5.56 1.87
C LEU A 171 18.14 -6.96 2.34
N PRO A 172 18.97 -7.72 3.09
CA PRO A 172 18.59 -9.04 3.59
C PRO A 172 17.20 -9.02 4.20
N SER A 173 16.38 -10.03 3.87
CA SER A 173 15.03 -10.11 4.41
C SER A 173 15.06 -10.16 5.95
N PRO A 174 13.99 -9.69 6.62
CA PRO A 174 13.87 -9.85 8.06
C PRO A 174 13.90 -11.32 8.46
N ALA A 175 14.07 -11.61 9.74
CA ALA A 175 13.93 -12.96 10.22
C ALA A 175 12.58 -13.58 9.88
N ARG A 176 12.55 -14.90 9.65
CA ARG A 176 11.32 -15.62 9.29
C ARG A 176 10.15 -15.27 10.21
N TRP A 177 10.40 -15.22 11.52
CA TRP A 177 9.38 -14.82 12.50
C TRP A 177 8.87 -13.40 12.24
N ALA A 178 9.73 -12.44 11.93
CA ALA A 178 9.35 -11.06 11.62
C ALA A 178 8.60 -10.95 10.27
N VAL A 179 9.00 -11.75 9.28
CA VAL A 179 8.24 -11.88 8.02
C VAL A 179 6.84 -12.43 8.27
N HIS A 180 6.73 -13.49 9.09
CA HIS A 180 5.43 -14.04 9.47
C HIS A 180 4.61 -13.03 10.26
N THR A 181 5.19 -12.34 11.24
CA THR A 181 4.50 -11.29 12.00
C THR A 181 3.99 -10.19 11.07
N GLY A 182 4.85 -9.63 10.20
CA GLY A 182 4.43 -8.59 9.25
C GLY A 182 3.37 -9.04 8.26
N THR A 183 3.48 -10.28 7.76
CA THR A 183 2.47 -10.88 6.87
C THR A 183 1.14 -11.06 7.61
N THR A 184 1.18 -11.59 8.84
CA THR A 184 0.00 -11.74 9.70
C THR A 184 -0.63 -10.39 10.03
N THR A 185 0.15 -9.34 10.33
CA THR A 185 -0.39 -7.99 10.55
C THR A 185 -1.10 -7.45 9.31
N THR A 186 -0.57 -7.73 8.12
CA THR A 186 -1.22 -7.36 6.85
C THR A 186 -2.53 -8.13 6.65
N LEU A 187 -2.55 -9.44 6.95
CA LEU A 187 -3.77 -10.25 6.90
C LEU A 187 -4.81 -9.79 7.93
N LEU A 188 -4.39 -9.45 9.15
CA LEU A 188 -5.27 -8.90 10.18
C LEU A 188 -5.88 -7.57 9.76
N THR A 189 -5.12 -6.72 9.05
CA THR A 189 -5.65 -5.49 8.44
C THR A 189 -6.74 -5.79 7.41
N ALA A 190 -6.60 -6.86 6.63
CA ALA A 190 -7.68 -7.28 5.74
C ALA A 190 -8.90 -7.81 6.53
N LEU A 191 -8.66 -8.50 7.64
CA LEU A 191 -9.71 -9.03 8.51
C LEU A 191 -10.46 -7.96 9.30
N THR A 192 -9.94 -6.74 9.46
CA THR A 192 -10.69 -5.66 10.11
C THR A 192 -11.86 -5.17 9.26
N PHE A 193 -11.77 -5.27 7.92
CA PHE A 193 -12.83 -4.78 7.04
C PHE A 193 -13.80 -5.86 6.56
N LEU A 194 -13.37 -7.12 6.43
CA LEU A 194 -14.22 -8.21 5.93
C LEU A 194 -15.54 -8.40 6.68
N PRO A 195 -15.62 -8.26 8.02
CA PRO A 195 -16.89 -8.38 8.73
C PRO A 195 -17.93 -7.34 8.28
N MET A 196 -17.52 -6.16 7.81
CA MET A 196 -18.45 -5.14 7.31
C MET A 196 -19.17 -5.56 6.01
N LEU A 197 -18.71 -6.62 5.35
CA LEU A 197 -19.34 -7.17 4.15
C LEU A 197 -20.36 -8.29 4.46
N LEU A 198 -20.44 -8.74 5.70
CA LEU A 198 -21.36 -9.82 6.10
C LEU A 198 -22.75 -9.26 6.43
N PRO A 199 -23.86 -9.95 6.09
CA PRO A 199 -25.20 -9.46 6.40
C PRO A 199 -25.46 -9.17 7.88
N SER A 200 -24.90 -9.97 8.80
CA SER A 200 -25.07 -9.82 10.25
C SER A 200 -24.35 -8.60 10.85
N THR A 201 -23.37 -8.04 10.13
CA THR A 201 -22.51 -6.94 10.58
C THR A 201 -22.33 -5.86 9.50
N GLY A 202 -23.19 -5.88 8.48
CA GLY A 202 -23.19 -4.95 7.35
C GLY A 202 -23.84 -3.60 7.71
N PRO A 203 -23.88 -2.64 6.77
CA PRO A 203 -24.21 -1.24 7.06
C PRO A 203 -25.61 -1.00 7.63
N ASP A 204 -26.54 -1.95 7.46
CA ASP A 204 -27.90 -1.88 7.99
C ASP A 204 -28.09 -2.68 9.29
N SER A 205 -27.04 -3.35 9.77
CA SER A 205 -27.05 -4.08 11.03
C SER A 205 -26.77 -3.15 12.22
N GLY A 206 -27.47 -3.37 13.33
CA GLY A 206 -27.14 -2.73 14.62
C GLY A 206 -25.72 -3.06 15.12
N ASN A 207 -25.09 -4.11 14.58
CA ASN A 207 -23.73 -4.50 14.93
C ASN A 207 -22.65 -3.85 14.04
N PHE A 208 -23.01 -2.99 13.08
CA PHE A 208 -22.06 -2.40 12.12
C PHE A 208 -20.98 -1.52 12.76
N LEU A 209 -21.33 -0.82 13.85
CA LEU A 209 -20.48 0.18 14.48
C LEU A 209 -19.13 -0.41 14.91
N LEU A 210 -19.14 -1.59 15.55
CA LEU A 210 -17.92 -2.19 16.08
C LEU A 210 -16.93 -2.61 14.97
N PRO A 211 -17.30 -3.39 13.94
CA PRO A 211 -16.45 -3.67 12.79
C PRO A 211 -15.88 -2.42 12.12
N ASN A 212 -16.68 -1.36 11.96
CA ASN A 212 -16.20 -0.13 11.35
C ASN A 212 -15.18 0.58 12.25
N VAL A 213 -15.43 0.68 13.55
CA VAL A 213 -14.46 1.21 14.52
C VAL A 213 -13.15 0.41 14.50
N VAL A 214 -13.23 -0.92 14.46
CA VAL A 214 -12.05 -1.80 14.37
C VAL A 214 -11.29 -1.57 13.06
N PHE A 215 -12.01 -1.36 11.95
CA PHE A 215 -11.41 -0.97 10.68
C PHE A 215 -10.72 0.40 10.76
N GLN A 216 -11.36 1.44 11.29
CA GLN A 216 -10.72 2.76 11.47
C GLN A 216 -9.45 2.65 12.33
N ALA A 217 -9.44 1.75 13.31
CA ALA A 217 -8.32 1.49 14.20
C ALA A 217 -7.24 0.55 13.63
N TYR A 218 -7.38 0.02 12.40
CA TYR A 218 -6.38 -0.90 11.83
C TYR A 218 -4.93 -0.37 11.86
N PRO A 219 -4.64 0.95 11.72
CA PRO A 219 -3.27 1.44 11.80
C PRO A 219 -2.55 1.07 13.11
N LEU A 220 -3.30 0.87 14.19
CA LEU A 220 -2.75 0.43 15.48
C LEU A 220 -2.16 -0.99 15.43
N LEU A 221 -2.58 -1.83 14.48
CA LEU A 221 -1.99 -3.16 14.29
C LEU A 221 -0.50 -3.08 13.94
N TYR A 222 -0.07 -1.99 13.30
CA TYR A 222 1.34 -1.77 12.94
C TYR A 222 2.19 -1.25 14.10
N VAL A 223 1.58 -0.75 15.19
CA VAL A 223 2.30 -0.33 16.40
C VAL A 223 3.00 -1.52 17.04
N ILE A 224 2.42 -2.73 16.94
CA ILE A 224 3.04 -3.98 17.40
C ILE A 224 4.41 -4.19 16.76
N LEU A 225 4.59 -3.75 15.51
CA LEU A 225 5.85 -3.90 14.79
C LEU A 225 6.98 -3.02 15.35
N PHE A 226 6.66 -1.98 16.15
CA PHE A 226 7.66 -1.07 16.71
C PHE A 226 8.50 -1.73 17.80
N PHE A 227 7.88 -2.68 18.50
CA PHE A 227 8.48 -3.37 19.64
C PHE A 227 9.22 -4.64 19.22
N LEU A 228 9.21 -4.97 17.92
CA LEU A 228 9.91 -6.14 17.42
C LEU A 228 11.41 -5.86 17.40
N PRO A 229 12.24 -6.73 18.01
CA PRO A 229 13.68 -6.59 17.92
C PRO A 229 14.13 -6.76 16.46
N LEU A 230 14.89 -5.80 15.95
CA LEU A 230 15.53 -5.90 14.64
C LEU A 230 16.62 -6.99 14.69
N SER A 231 16.25 -8.26 14.52
CA SER A 231 17.14 -9.40 14.73
C SER A 231 18.14 -9.60 13.59
N ARG A 232 19.45 -9.67 13.90
CA ARG A 232 20.54 -9.91 12.93
C ARG A 232 20.36 -11.23 12.20
N GLN A 233 20.00 -11.20 10.92
CA GLN A 233 20.10 -12.36 10.04
C GLN A 233 21.28 -12.20 9.10
N SER A 234 22.41 -12.79 9.48
CA SER A 234 23.57 -12.93 8.59
C SER A 234 23.41 -14.06 7.57
N ASP A 235 22.60 -15.11 7.86
CA ASP A 235 22.77 -16.40 7.17
C ASP A 235 21.51 -17.14 6.71
N LYS A 236 20.29 -16.58 6.85
CA LYS A 236 19.07 -17.31 6.41
C LYS A 236 18.57 -16.82 5.04
N PRO A 237 18.05 -17.74 4.20
CA PRO A 237 17.64 -17.42 2.84
C PRO A 237 16.42 -16.48 2.81
N ARG A 238 16.40 -15.54 1.86
CA ARG A 238 15.29 -14.60 1.56
C ARG A 238 13.97 -15.28 1.14
N ALA A 239 13.95 -16.62 1.16
CA ALA A 239 12.84 -17.47 0.76
C ALA A 239 11.53 -17.17 1.50
N ALA A 240 11.56 -16.79 2.79
CA ALA A 240 10.33 -16.55 3.53
C ALA A 240 9.54 -15.33 3.01
N ALA A 241 10.22 -14.22 2.70
CA ALA A 241 9.57 -13.06 2.10
C ALA A 241 9.06 -13.38 0.69
N ALA A 242 9.86 -14.09 -0.11
CA ALA A 242 9.45 -14.55 -1.44
C ALA A 242 8.21 -15.47 -1.38
N ASP A 243 8.15 -16.39 -0.42
CA ASP A 243 6.99 -17.27 -0.22
C ASP A 243 5.75 -16.52 0.24
N SER A 244 5.88 -15.53 1.14
CA SER A 244 4.77 -14.64 1.51
C SER A 244 4.21 -13.92 0.29
N TYR A 245 5.08 -13.32 -0.55
CA TYR A 245 4.64 -12.66 -1.77
C TYR A 245 4.04 -13.63 -2.80
N ARG A 246 4.57 -14.86 -2.90
CA ARG A 246 3.99 -15.90 -3.76
C ARG A 246 2.57 -16.26 -3.32
N LEU A 247 2.38 -16.55 -2.04
CA LEU A 247 1.07 -16.87 -1.48
C LEU A 247 0.11 -15.70 -1.70
N LEU A 248 0.53 -14.48 -1.36
CA LEU A 248 -0.26 -13.28 -1.56
C LEU A 248 -0.67 -13.14 -3.03
N SER A 249 0.24 -13.30 -3.98
CA SER A 249 -0.09 -13.18 -5.40
C SER A 249 -1.22 -14.11 -5.85
N VAL A 250 -1.26 -15.34 -5.34
CA VAL A 250 -2.33 -16.31 -5.66
C VAL A 250 -3.64 -15.90 -5.00
N LEU A 251 -3.59 -15.48 -3.73
CA LEU A 251 -4.77 -15.06 -2.97
C LEU A 251 -5.45 -13.82 -3.55
N LEU A 252 -4.72 -12.96 -4.27
CA LEU A 252 -5.24 -11.72 -4.82
C LEU A 252 -5.94 -11.85 -6.17
N ILE A 253 -5.76 -12.96 -6.90
CA ILE A 253 -6.37 -13.15 -8.22
C ILE A 253 -7.90 -13.23 -8.11
N ALA A 254 -8.41 -14.03 -7.18
CA ALA A 254 -9.84 -14.22 -6.98
C ALA A 254 -10.58 -12.92 -6.56
N PRO A 255 -10.15 -12.17 -5.52
CA PRO A 255 -10.81 -10.92 -5.14
C PRO A 255 -10.70 -9.85 -6.24
N TRP A 256 -9.60 -9.80 -7.00
CA TRP A 256 -9.49 -8.91 -8.15
C TRP A 256 -10.59 -9.18 -9.18
N TRP A 257 -10.73 -10.42 -9.65
CA TRP A 257 -11.72 -10.77 -10.67
C TRP A 257 -13.15 -10.69 -10.16
N ALA A 258 -13.42 -11.15 -8.94
CA ALA A 258 -14.73 -10.99 -8.31
C ALA A 258 -15.10 -9.50 -8.16
N GLY A 259 -14.12 -8.67 -7.80
CA GLY A 259 -14.27 -7.23 -7.68
C GLY A 259 -14.54 -6.55 -9.02
N VAL A 260 -13.75 -6.86 -10.06
CA VAL A 260 -13.95 -6.34 -11.43
C VAL A 260 -15.29 -6.78 -12.01
N TYR A 261 -15.71 -8.03 -11.79
CA TYR A 261 -17.01 -8.52 -12.23
C TYR A 261 -18.17 -7.71 -11.62
N LYS A 262 -18.10 -7.41 -10.32
CA LYS A 262 -19.12 -6.65 -9.60
C LYS A 262 -19.05 -5.16 -9.95
N TYR A 263 -17.89 -4.52 -9.76
CA TYR A 263 -17.72 -3.08 -9.83
C TYR A 263 -17.44 -2.55 -11.25
N GLY A 264 -16.93 -3.38 -12.15
CA GLY A 264 -16.62 -2.99 -13.54
C GLY A 264 -17.77 -2.30 -14.27
N PRO A 265 -19.03 -2.78 -14.19
CA PRO A 265 -20.17 -2.10 -14.78
C PRO A 265 -20.45 -0.70 -14.20
N VAL A 266 -20.11 -0.45 -12.93
CA VAL A 266 -20.21 0.90 -12.32
C VAL A 266 -19.17 1.83 -12.95
N VAL A 267 -17.93 1.37 -13.11
CA VAL A 267 -16.87 2.14 -13.77
C VAL A 267 -17.21 2.43 -15.23
N LEU A 268 -17.73 1.44 -15.97
CA LEU A 268 -18.15 1.61 -17.36
C LEU A 268 -19.31 2.62 -17.49
N ALA A 269 -20.28 2.56 -16.57
CA ALA A 269 -21.37 3.53 -16.53
C ALA A 269 -20.86 4.94 -16.21
N ALA A 270 -19.94 5.07 -15.26
CA ALA A 270 -19.32 6.34 -14.90
C ALA A 270 -18.53 6.93 -16.09
N TRP A 271 -17.72 6.11 -16.77
CA TRP A 271 -16.99 6.53 -17.97
C TRP A 271 -17.91 7.07 -19.06
N ARG A 272 -19.02 6.39 -19.33
CA ARG A 272 -20.02 6.83 -20.33
C ARG A 272 -20.72 8.12 -19.94
N ARG A 273 -20.86 8.40 -18.65
CA ARG A 273 -21.51 9.61 -18.11
C ARG A 273 -20.54 10.77 -17.86
N GLY A 274 -19.23 10.53 -17.93
CA GLY A 274 -18.20 11.52 -17.58
C GLY A 274 -17.94 11.67 -16.07
N GLY A 275 -18.41 10.75 -15.23
CA GLY A 275 -18.21 10.80 -13.78
C GLY A 275 -19.01 9.77 -12.98
N PHE A 276 -18.66 9.59 -11.71
CA PHE A 276 -19.42 8.74 -10.78
C PHE A 276 -20.67 9.45 -10.27
N THR A 277 -21.72 8.68 -9.96
CA THR A 277 -22.96 9.22 -9.39
C THR A 277 -22.94 9.33 -7.87
N HIS A 278 -22.01 8.64 -7.21
CA HIS A 278 -21.89 8.61 -5.76
C HIS A 278 -20.47 8.95 -5.34
N ASP A 279 -20.34 9.81 -4.32
CA ASP A 279 -19.06 10.28 -3.79
C ASP A 279 -18.19 9.12 -3.31
N GLY A 280 -18.79 8.13 -2.64
CA GLY A 280 -18.08 6.93 -2.17
C GLY A 280 -17.33 6.19 -3.28
N TYR A 281 -17.92 6.05 -4.47
CA TYR A 281 -17.25 5.43 -5.62
C TYR A 281 -16.13 6.29 -6.17
N HIS A 282 -16.33 7.60 -6.26
CA HIS A 282 -15.33 8.54 -6.74
C HIS A 282 -14.09 8.52 -5.84
N VAL A 283 -14.29 8.76 -4.54
CA VAL A 283 -13.25 8.84 -3.53
C VAL A 283 -12.41 7.56 -3.48
N LEU A 284 -13.06 6.39 -3.43
CA LEU A 284 -12.37 5.11 -3.33
C LEU A 284 -11.75 4.65 -4.66
N THR A 285 -12.31 5.03 -5.80
CA THR A 285 -11.64 4.78 -7.10
C THR A 285 -10.38 5.64 -7.22
N LEU A 286 -10.43 6.89 -6.78
CA LEU A 286 -9.22 7.73 -6.71
C LEU A 286 -8.20 7.12 -5.75
N ASP A 287 -8.62 6.63 -4.58
CA ASP A 287 -7.71 5.96 -3.63
C ASP A 287 -7.00 4.75 -4.28
N MET A 288 -7.75 3.91 -4.98
CA MET A 288 -7.21 2.78 -5.76
C MET A 288 -6.15 3.23 -6.77
N ILE A 289 -6.42 4.29 -7.55
CA ILE A 289 -5.46 4.86 -8.49
C ILE A 289 -4.20 5.34 -7.75
N GLY A 290 -4.37 5.99 -6.60
CA GLY A 290 -3.28 6.41 -5.72
C GLY A 290 -2.39 5.25 -5.28
N GLY A 291 -3.00 4.15 -4.84
CA GLY A 291 -2.30 2.93 -4.47
C GLY A 291 -1.51 2.32 -5.63
N MET A 292 -2.11 2.27 -6.83
CA MET A 292 -1.43 1.78 -8.04
C MET A 292 -0.25 2.64 -8.45
N VAL A 293 -0.39 3.98 -8.40
CA VAL A 293 0.70 4.90 -8.70
C VAL A 293 1.82 4.77 -7.66
N ALA A 294 1.49 4.69 -6.37
CA ALA A 294 2.49 4.48 -5.32
C ALA A 294 3.28 3.19 -5.54
N ALA A 295 2.59 2.08 -5.83
CA ALA A 295 3.20 0.80 -6.15
C ALA A 295 4.16 0.91 -7.35
N TYR A 296 3.70 1.54 -8.44
CA TYR A 296 4.51 1.69 -9.64
C TYR A 296 5.73 2.61 -9.42
N LEU A 297 5.58 3.70 -8.68
CA LEU A 297 6.69 4.59 -8.35
C LEU A 297 7.76 3.87 -7.52
N MET A 298 7.40 2.97 -6.61
CA MET A 298 8.37 2.15 -5.88
C MET A 298 9.18 1.24 -6.81
N VAL A 299 8.52 0.59 -7.78
CA VAL A 299 9.21 -0.20 -8.83
C VAL A 299 10.18 0.66 -9.62
N LEU A 300 9.79 1.88 -10.01
CA LEU A 300 10.66 2.79 -10.74
C LEU A 300 11.85 3.25 -9.90
N ILE A 301 11.62 3.61 -8.64
CA ILE A 301 12.68 3.99 -7.70
C ILE A 301 13.72 2.87 -7.59
N ASP A 302 13.27 1.63 -7.41
CA ASP A 302 14.16 0.48 -7.34
C ASP A 302 14.90 0.24 -8.65
N SER A 303 14.22 0.35 -9.78
CA SER A 303 14.83 0.19 -11.11
C SER A 303 15.97 1.18 -11.34
N TYR A 304 15.79 2.46 -10.98
CA TYR A 304 16.84 3.47 -11.11
C TYR A 304 17.97 3.28 -10.09
N ALA A 305 17.64 2.89 -8.86
CA ALA A 305 18.63 2.64 -7.81
C ALA A 305 19.53 1.43 -8.15
N ASP A 306 18.92 0.36 -8.65
CA ASP A 306 19.63 -0.87 -9.00
C ASP A 306 20.45 -0.69 -10.28
N GLU A 307 19.95 0.04 -11.30
CA GLU A 307 20.74 0.36 -12.50
C GLU A 307 22.01 1.16 -12.17
N ALA A 308 21.89 2.18 -11.29
CA ALA A 308 23.04 2.97 -10.86
C ALA A 308 24.11 2.11 -10.16
N ARG A 309 23.68 1.10 -9.39
CA ARG A 309 24.58 0.15 -8.74
C ARG A 309 25.23 -0.81 -9.71
N VAL A 310 24.47 -1.37 -10.65
CA VAL A 310 25.01 -2.24 -11.72
C VAL A 310 26.09 -1.52 -12.53
N LYS A 311 25.86 -0.24 -12.87
CA LYS A 311 26.85 0.58 -13.57
C LYS A 311 28.16 0.76 -12.78
N ALA A 312 28.10 0.66 -11.45
CA ALA A 312 29.25 0.86 -10.58
C ALA A 312 29.98 -0.43 -10.18
N THR A 313 29.26 -1.55 -10.01
CA THR A 313 29.85 -2.83 -9.58
C THR A 313 30.10 -3.80 -10.74
N GLY A 314 29.44 -3.62 -11.88
CA GLY A 314 29.43 -4.60 -12.97
C GLY A 314 28.62 -5.88 -12.66
N GLU A 315 28.18 -6.08 -11.42
CA GLU A 315 27.37 -7.23 -11.01
C GLU A 315 25.88 -6.93 -11.12
N ARG A 316 25.19 -7.69 -11.99
CA ARG A 316 23.73 -7.61 -12.16
C ARG A 316 23.03 -8.51 -11.17
N VAL A 317 22.26 -7.89 -10.27
CA VAL A 317 21.26 -8.57 -9.43
C VAL A 317 19.87 -8.50 -10.08
N HIS A 318 19.61 -7.45 -10.86
CA HIS A 318 18.36 -7.26 -11.60
C HIS A 318 18.64 -6.58 -12.95
N HIS A 319 18.01 -7.08 -14.02
CA HIS A 319 17.85 -6.30 -15.24
C HIS A 319 16.76 -5.25 -15.02
N ARG A 320 16.95 -4.03 -15.56
CA ARG A 320 15.90 -3.01 -15.62
C ARG A 320 14.73 -3.59 -16.42
N ARG A 321 13.69 -4.01 -15.71
CA ARG A 321 12.43 -4.44 -16.30
C ARG A 321 11.32 -3.69 -15.61
N PHE A 322 10.51 -3.01 -16.41
CA PHE A 322 9.36 -2.29 -15.87
C PHE A 322 8.33 -3.28 -15.34
N PHE A 323 7.45 -2.82 -14.44
CA PHE A 323 6.35 -3.63 -13.89
C PHE A 323 5.55 -4.37 -14.98
N PHE A 324 5.31 -3.71 -16.11
CA PHE A 324 4.62 -4.30 -17.26
C PHE A 324 5.41 -5.39 -17.97
N GLU A 325 6.73 -5.49 -17.78
CA GLU A 325 7.60 -6.46 -18.47
C GLU A 325 7.87 -7.72 -17.65
N GLU A 326 7.61 -7.71 -16.32
CA GLU A 326 8.09 -8.78 -15.44
C GLU A 326 7.18 -10.02 -15.36
N ILE A 327 5.90 -9.91 -15.72
CA ILE A 327 4.94 -11.01 -15.62
C ILE A 327 4.10 -11.01 -16.89
N PHE A 328 4.55 -11.72 -17.92
CA PHE A 328 3.84 -11.90 -19.19
C PHE A 328 3.48 -10.63 -19.98
N GLY A 329 4.11 -9.49 -19.71
CA GLY A 329 3.71 -8.25 -20.38
C GLY A 329 2.47 -7.60 -19.76
N LEU A 330 1.90 -6.62 -20.48
CA LEU A 330 0.58 -6.05 -20.21
C LEU A 330 -0.50 -7.14 -20.00
N MET A 331 -0.36 -8.29 -20.67
CA MET A 331 -1.31 -9.39 -20.60
C MET A 331 -1.33 -10.10 -19.25
N GLY A 332 -0.18 -10.26 -18.57
CA GLY A 332 -0.15 -10.80 -17.21
C GLY A 332 -0.76 -9.85 -16.20
N LEU A 333 -0.56 -8.55 -16.38
CA LEU A 333 -1.23 -7.53 -15.58
C LEU A 333 -2.76 -7.56 -15.75
N LEU A 334 -3.22 -7.68 -17.01
CA LEU A 334 -4.64 -7.76 -17.34
C LEU A 334 -5.28 -9.07 -16.85
N THR A 335 -4.54 -10.18 -16.86
CA THR A 335 -5.07 -11.51 -16.49
C THR A 335 -4.99 -11.81 -15.00
N LEU A 336 -3.94 -11.38 -14.30
CA LEU A 336 -3.76 -11.65 -12.87
C LEU A 336 -4.28 -10.51 -11.98
N GLY A 337 -4.34 -9.31 -12.54
CA GLY A 337 -4.62 -8.08 -11.81
C GLY A 337 -3.35 -7.40 -11.26
N PRO A 338 -3.43 -6.09 -10.98
CA PRO A 338 -2.30 -5.29 -10.51
C PRO A 338 -1.72 -5.77 -9.18
N GLY A 339 -2.57 -6.22 -8.27
CA GLY A 339 -2.14 -6.71 -6.97
C GLY A 339 -1.26 -7.96 -7.05
N ALA A 340 -1.75 -8.98 -7.77
CA ALA A 340 -1.02 -10.22 -7.98
C ALA A 340 0.29 -9.99 -8.73
N ALA A 341 0.25 -9.14 -9.76
CA ALA A 341 1.44 -8.76 -10.50
C ALA A 341 2.48 -8.08 -9.60
N PHE A 342 2.04 -7.18 -8.70
CA PHE A 342 2.96 -6.46 -7.81
C PHE A 342 3.58 -7.37 -6.75
N ALA A 343 2.81 -8.31 -6.21
CA ALA A 343 3.34 -9.33 -5.31
C ALA A 343 4.39 -10.22 -6.02
N LEU A 344 4.13 -10.66 -7.25
CA LEU A 344 5.08 -11.46 -8.03
C LEU A 344 6.38 -10.70 -8.37
N TYR A 345 6.30 -9.39 -8.65
CA TYR A 345 7.48 -8.53 -8.78
C TYR A 345 8.37 -8.62 -7.53
N PHE A 346 7.81 -8.41 -6.33
CA PHE A 346 8.59 -8.48 -5.10
C PHE A 346 9.09 -9.88 -4.76
N ARG A 347 8.31 -10.92 -5.04
CA ARG A 347 8.76 -12.32 -4.94
C ARG A 347 10.02 -12.53 -5.77
N ARG A 348 9.99 -12.13 -7.05
CA ARG A 348 11.10 -12.29 -7.97
C ARG A 348 12.33 -11.52 -7.48
N ARG A 349 12.12 -10.29 -7.00
CA ARG A 349 13.16 -9.46 -6.44
C ARG A 349 13.88 -10.10 -5.25
N GLU A 350 13.14 -10.66 -4.30
CA GLU A 350 13.76 -11.39 -3.18
C GLU A 350 14.51 -12.64 -3.65
N HIS A 351 13.98 -13.35 -4.66
CA HIS A 351 14.61 -14.55 -5.23
C HIS A 351 15.91 -14.24 -5.98
N LEU A 352 15.92 -13.23 -6.85
CA LEU A 352 17.10 -12.84 -7.62
C LEU A 352 18.23 -12.33 -6.71
N ALA A 353 17.89 -11.59 -5.67
CA ALA A 353 18.87 -11.14 -4.70
C ALA A 353 19.40 -12.30 -3.82
N GLU A 354 18.63 -13.36 -3.60
CA GLU A 354 19.13 -14.59 -2.99
C GLU A 354 20.10 -15.33 -3.92
N ARG A 355 19.75 -15.46 -5.21
CA ARG A 355 20.64 -16.06 -6.21
C ARG A 355 21.97 -15.32 -6.32
N ALA A 356 21.93 -13.98 -6.36
CA ALA A 356 23.12 -13.15 -6.35
C ALA A 356 23.96 -13.34 -5.08
N ARG A 357 23.33 -13.45 -3.90
CA ARG A 357 24.02 -13.77 -2.62
C ARG A 357 24.77 -15.10 -2.69
N LEU A 358 24.21 -16.08 -3.39
CA LEU A 358 24.81 -17.39 -3.58
C LEU A 358 25.85 -17.42 -4.72
N GLY A 359 26.06 -16.31 -5.43
CA GLY A 359 26.98 -16.24 -6.57
C GLY A 359 26.48 -16.98 -7.81
N LEU A 360 25.18 -17.29 -7.88
CA LEU A 360 24.56 -17.89 -9.05
C LEU A 360 24.28 -16.79 -10.07
N LYS A 361 24.91 -16.85 -11.25
CA LYS A 361 24.59 -15.94 -12.35
C LYS A 361 23.23 -16.32 -12.96
N ASP A 362 22.47 -15.33 -13.39
CA ASP A 362 21.32 -15.57 -14.25
C ASP A 362 21.86 -16.03 -15.62
N GLU A 363 21.56 -17.28 -16.01
CA GLU A 363 21.67 -17.75 -17.39
C GLU A 363 20.53 -17.19 -18.25
#